data_AF-A0A1G2VXG3-F1
#
_entry.id   AF-A0A1G2VXG3-F1
#
_cell.length_a   1.000
_cell.length_b   1.000
_cell.length_c   1.000
_cell.angle_alpha   90.00
_cell.angle_beta   90.00
_cell.angle_gamma   90.00
#
_symmetry.space_group_name_H-M   'P 1'
#
loop_
_entity.id
_entity.type
_entity.pdbx_description
1 polymer ?
#
loop_
_entity_poly.entity_id
_entity_poly.type
_entity_poly.pdbx_seq_one_letter_code
_entity_poly.pdbx_strand_id
1 'polypeptide(L)'
;MTDIQHDDRRQGGRRWRLVRWGGAALLLLAPAVAMPFTAEVNWGPADFALFAAMLVTACAAYEVALRITTARAWRTAIALAIAAAFLLTWAHLAVGLF
;
A
#
# COMPACT_ATOMS: atom_id res chain seq x y z
N MET A 1 43.51 -12.51 -1.78
CA MET A 1 42.51 -12.20 -2.82
C MET A 1 41.14 -12.30 -2.17
N THR A 2 40.80 -11.27 -1.40
CA THR A 2 39.72 -11.19 -0.42
C THR A 2 38.70 -10.14 -0.88
N ASP A 3 37.43 -10.34 -0.51
CA ASP A 3 36.34 -9.35 -0.47
C ASP A 3 35.45 -9.12 -1.72
N ILE A 4 34.77 -10.17 -2.22
CA ILE A 4 33.64 -10.01 -3.16
C ILE A 4 32.42 -10.85 -2.72
N GLN A 5 32.12 -10.92 -1.41
CA GLN A 5 30.95 -11.67 -0.92
C GLN A 5 30.09 -10.98 0.15
N HIS A 6 30.29 -9.69 0.44
CA HIS A 6 29.73 -9.09 1.65
C HIS A 6 28.45 -8.22 1.57
N ASP A 7 27.70 -8.12 0.45
CA ASP A 7 26.47 -7.29 0.51
C ASP A 7 25.27 -7.65 -0.40
N ASP A 8 25.00 -8.93 -0.64
CA ASP A 8 23.76 -9.34 -1.36
C ASP A 8 22.59 -9.74 -0.46
N ARG A 9 22.82 -9.95 0.84
CA ARG A 9 21.78 -10.41 1.78
C ARG A 9 20.89 -9.27 2.31
N ARG A 10 21.28 -7.99 2.14
CA ARG A 10 20.56 -6.82 2.70
C ARG A 10 19.68 -6.09 1.68
N GLN A 11 19.82 -6.37 0.39
CA GLN A 11 19.10 -5.65 -0.68
C GLN A 11 17.68 -6.19 -0.94
N GLY A 12 17.42 -7.48 -0.66
CA GLY A 12 16.13 -8.13 -0.92
C GLY A 12 14.95 -7.46 -0.18
N GLY A 13 15.15 -7.02 1.06
CA GLY A 13 14.11 -6.34 1.83
C GLY A 13 13.80 -4.93 1.32
N ARG A 14 14.79 -4.24 0.74
CA ARG A 14 14.67 -2.83 0.30
C ARG A 14 13.93 -2.73 -1.04
N ARG A 15 14.20 -3.67 -1.97
CA ARG A 15 13.47 -3.79 -3.25
C ARG A 15 11.99 -4.12 -3.06
N TRP A 16 11.65 -5.01 -2.14
CA TRP A 16 10.26 -5.34 -1.81
C TRP A 16 9.50 -4.21 -1.12
N ARG A 17 10.21 -3.32 -0.40
CA ARG A 17 9.61 -2.06 0.07
C ARG A 17 9.37 -1.13 -1.13
N LEU A 18 10.37 -0.92 -1.98
CA LEU A 18 10.23 -0.05 -3.16
C LEU A 18 9.09 -0.46 -4.09
N VAL A 19 8.89 -1.77 -4.34
CA VAL A 19 7.78 -2.23 -5.19
C VAL A 19 6.42 -1.94 -4.54
N ARG A 20 6.26 -2.17 -3.22
CA ARG A 20 5.00 -1.87 -2.51
C ARG A 20 4.73 -0.36 -2.42
N TRP A 21 5.75 0.42 -2.07
CA TRP A 21 5.65 1.87 -1.97
C TRP A 21 5.48 2.52 -3.35
N GLY A 22 6.11 1.96 -4.38
CA GLY A 22 5.94 2.39 -5.78
C GLY A 22 4.54 2.08 -6.31
N GLY A 23 4.01 0.89 -6.04
CA GLY A 23 2.61 0.56 -6.36
C GLY A 23 1.62 1.46 -5.62
N ALA A 24 1.88 1.76 -4.35
CA ALA A 24 1.09 2.71 -3.58
C ALA A 24 1.11 4.12 -4.20
N ALA A 25 2.29 4.62 -4.55
CA ALA A 25 2.44 5.92 -5.20
C ALA A 25 1.74 5.95 -6.58
N LEU A 26 1.83 4.87 -7.36
CA LEU A 26 1.16 4.75 -8.65
C LEU A 26 -0.36 4.76 -8.51
N LEU A 27 -0.89 4.08 -7.48
CA LEU A 27 -2.31 4.04 -7.19
C LEU A 27 -2.85 5.40 -6.71
N LEU A 28 -2.04 6.17 -5.97
CA LEU A 28 -2.35 7.55 -5.57
C LEU A 28 -2.28 8.52 -6.77
N LEU A 29 -1.41 8.24 -7.75
CA LEU A 29 -1.30 9.04 -8.97
C LEU A 29 -2.44 8.79 -9.96
N ALA A 30 -3.09 7.62 -9.92
CA ALA A 30 -4.21 7.30 -10.80
C ALA A 30 -5.35 8.35 -10.78
N PRO A 31 -5.88 8.79 -9.61
CA PRO A 31 -6.89 9.86 -9.56
C PRO A 31 -6.33 11.23 -9.96
N ALA A 32 -5.08 11.55 -9.63
CA ALA A 32 -4.44 12.82 -10.05
C ALA A 32 -4.30 12.91 -11.58
N VAL A 33 -4.06 11.78 -12.24
CA VAL A 33 -4.03 11.69 -13.71
C VAL A 33 -5.45 11.64 -14.28
N ALA A 34 -6.43 11.05 -13.59
CA ALA A 34 -7.82 10.91 -14.08
C ALA A 34 -8.67 12.20 -13.96
N MET A 35 -8.46 13.00 -12.93
CA MET A 35 -9.10 14.31 -12.71
C MET A 35 -9.17 15.22 -13.95
N PRO A 36 -8.08 15.44 -14.70
CA PRO A 36 -8.13 16.27 -15.89
C PRO A 36 -8.95 15.66 -17.05
N PHE A 37 -9.26 14.36 -17.01
CA PHE A 37 -10.04 13.68 -18.05
C PHE A 37 -11.52 13.50 -17.71
N THR A 38 -11.91 13.52 -16.43
CA THR A 38 -13.31 13.27 -16.04
C THR A 38 -13.75 14.20 -14.90
N ALA A 39 -14.94 14.80 -15.06
CA ALA A 39 -15.58 15.61 -14.02
C ALA A 39 -16.14 14.76 -12.85
N GLU A 40 -16.22 13.44 -13.02
CA GLU A 40 -16.69 12.49 -12.02
C GLU A 40 -15.64 12.21 -10.92
N VAL A 41 -14.35 12.42 -11.21
CA VAL A 41 -13.26 12.23 -10.25
C VAL A 41 -12.81 13.60 -9.72
N ASN A 42 -13.65 14.24 -8.89
CA ASN A 42 -13.34 15.53 -8.27
C ASN A 42 -12.87 15.37 -6.80
N TRP A 43 -11.73 14.70 -6.59
CA TRP A 43 -11.16 14.55 -5.24
C TRP A 43 -10.59 15.87 -4.70
N GLY A 44 -10.92 16.22 -3.46
CA GLY A 44 -10.27 17.32 -2.77
C GLY A 44 -8.88 16.93 -2.25
N PRO A 45 -8.10 17.91 -1.75
CA PRO A 45 -6.85 17.62 -1.04
C PRO A 45 -7.05 16.74 0.20
N ALA A 46 -8.24 16.79 0.82
CA ALA A 46 -8.62 15.92 1.93
C ALA A 46 -8.76 14.45 1.50
N ASP A 47 -9.38 14.18 0.35
CA ASP A 47 -9.52 12.84 -0.22
C ASP A 47 -8.16 12.22 -0.57
N PHE A 48 -7.24 13.02 -1.12
CA PHE A 48 -5.84 12.58 -1.33
C PHE A 48 -5.14 12.23 -0.02
N ALA A 49 -5.30 13.05 1.02
CA ALA A 49 -4.71 12.78 2.33
C ALA A 49 -5.29 11.51 2.95
N LEU A 50 -6.60 11.30 2.82
CA LEU A 50 -7.30 10.13 3.35
C LEU A 50 -6.90 8.86 2.60
N PHE A 51 -6.84 8.92 1.27
CA PHE A 51 -6.39 7.80 0.43
C PHE A 51 -4.92 7.45 0.70
N ALA A 52 -4.05 8.46 0.83
CA ALA A 52 -2.65 8.27 1.21
C ALA A 52 -2.52 7.63 2.61
N ALA A 53 -3.29 8.10 3.60
CA ALA A 53 -3.30 7.56 4.96
C ALA A 53 -3.74 6.08 4.97
N MET A 54 -4.79 5.73 4.21
CA MET A 54 -5.25 4.35 4.09
C MET A 54 -4.16 3.44 3.49
N LEU A 55 -3.45 3.93 2.47
CA LEU A 55 -2.42 3.18 1.78
C LEU A 55 -1.18 2.96 2.65
N VAL A 56 -0.75 4.00 3.37
CA VAL A 56 0.33 3.92 4.35
C VAL A 56 -0.04 2.94 5.48
N THR A 57 -1.27 3.03 5.98
CA THR A 57 -1.75 2.14 7.05
C THR A 57 -1.79 0.68 6.60
N ALA A 58 -2.31 0.40 5.40
CA ALA A 58 -2.31 -0.94 4.82
C ALA A 58 -0.89 -1.49 4.60
N CYS A 59 0.01 -0.67 4.08
CA CYS A 59 1.40 -1.08 3.84
C CYS A 59 2.16 -1.34 5.15
N ALA A 60 1.96 -0.48 6.15
CA ALA A 60 2.53 -0.64 7.49
C ALA A 60 1.99 -1.89 8.19
N ALA A 61 0.67 -2.12 8.16
CA ALA A 61 0.03 -3.31 8.72
C ALA A 61 0.59 -4.58 8.07
N TYR A 62 0.79 -4.58 6.75
CA TYR A 62 1.37 -5.72 6.03
C TYR A 62 2.84 -5.95 6.38
N GLU A 63 3.66 -4.90 6.51
CA GLU A 63 5.05 -5.02 7.01
C GLU A 63 5.09 -5.64 8.42
N VAL A 64 4.24 -5.17 9.33
CA VAL A 64 4.16 -5.68 10.71
C VAL A 64 3.72 -7.14 10.72
N ALA A 65 2.73 -7.51 9.91
CA ALA A 65 2.28 -8.89 9.76
C ALA A 65 3.40 -9.83 9.27
N LEU A 66 4.20 -9.38 8.30
CA LEU A 66 5.34 -10.15 7.80
C LEU A 66 6.45 -10.33 8.85
N ARG A 67 6.58 -9.39 9.80
CA ARG A 67 7.55 -9.48 10.90
C ARG A 67 7.09 -10.41 12.01
N ILE A 68 5.80 -10.44 12.32
CA ILE A 68 5.24 -11.26 13.40
C ILE A 68 5.03 -12.71 12.95
N THR A 69 4.70 -12.94 11.68
CA THR A 69 4.36 -14.27 11.17
C THR A 69 5.43 -14.83 10.22
N THR A 70 5.94 -16.01 10.56
CA THR A 70 6.81 -16.86 9.72
C THR A 70 6.03 -17.86 8.85
N ALA A 71 4.81 -18.25 9.25
CA ALA A 71 3.98 -19.21 8.51
C ALA A 71 3.31 -18.59 7.27
N ARG A 72 3.53 -19.19 6.09
CA ARG A 72 3.08 -18.61 4.80
C ARG A 72 1.55 -18.54 4.66
N ALA A 73 0.82 -19.50 5.22
CA ALA A 73 -0.65 -19.52 5.22
C ALA A 73 -1.26 -18.39 6.08
N TRP A 74 -0.62 -18.05 7.20
CA TRP A 74 -1.04 -16.95 8.05
C TRP A 74 -0.77 -15.59 7.40
N ARG A 75 0.32 -15.47 6.63
CA ARG A 75 0.62 -14.25 5.86
C ARG A 75 -0.46 -13.95 4.82
N THR A 76 -0.99 -14.96 4.14
CA THR A 76 -2.06 -14.76 3.15
C THR A 76 -3.38 -14.37 3.82
N ALA A 77 -3.71 -14.97 4.96
CA ALA A 77 -4.91 -14.60 5.72
C ALA A 77 -4.85 -13.15 6.21
N ILE A 78 -3.70 -12.72 6.75
CA ILE A 78 -3.53 -11.33 7.20
C ILE A 78 -3.54 -10.35 6.03
N ALA A 79 -2.92 -10.70 4.89
CA ALA A 79 -3.00 -9.89 3.67
C ALA A 79 -4.46 -9.69 3.23
N LEU A 80 -5.25 -10.77 3.24
CA LEU A 80 -6.66 -10.72 2.85
C LEU A 80 -7.47 -9.87 3.83
N ALA A 81 -7.23 -9.99 5.13
CA ALA A 81 -7.90 -9.19 6.16
C ALA A 81 -7.59 -7.69 6.00
N ILE A 82 -6.33 -7.33 5.74
CA ILE A 82 -5.92 -5.94 5.47
C ILE A 82 -6.58 -5.42 4.20
N ALA A 83 -6.59 -6.22 3.11
CA ALA A 83 -7.24 -5.85 1.87
C ALA A 83 -8.75 -5.65 2.06
N ALA A 84 -9.42 -6.54 2.80
CA ALA A 84 -10.83 -6.43 3.12
C ALA A 84 -11.13 -5.19 3.96
N ALA A 85 -10.33 -4.89 4.99
CA ALA A 85 -10.49 -3.69 5.80
C ALA A 85 -10.27 -2.41 4.98
N PHE A 86 -9.30 -2.42 4.07
CA PHE A 86 -9.06 -1.33 3.12
C PHE A 86 -10.26 -1.12 2.20
N LEU A 87 -10.74 -2.18 1.55
CA LEU A 87 -11.91 -2.15 0.67
C LEU A 87 -13.17 -1.70 1.40
N LEU A 88 -13.37 -2.17 2.63
CA LEU A 88 -14.51 -1.81 3.46
C LEU A 88 -14.48 -0.32 3.82
N THR A 89 -13.33 0.17 4.26
CA THR A 89 -13.15 1.60 4.56
C THR A 89 -13.36 2.43 3.29
N TRP A 90 -12.80 2.00 2.16
CA TRP A 90 -12.93 2.71 0.90
C TRP A 90 -14.39 2.76 0.41
N ALA A 91 -15.13 1.65 0.53
CA ALA A 91 -16.55 1.61 0.23
C ALA A 91 -17.36 2.55 1.14
N HIS A 92 -17.02 2.64 2.43
CA HIS A 92 -17.69 3.54 3.37
C HIS A 92 -17.48 5.03 3.03
N LEU A 93 -16.28 5.37 2.54
CA LEU A 93 -15.96 6.70 2.03
C LEU A 93 -16.63 6.97 0.68
N ALA A 94 -16.63 6.00 -0.25
CA ALA A 94 -17.18 6.14 -1.59
C ALA A 94 -18.73 6.27 -1.59
N VAL A 95 -19.40 5.65 -0.62
CA VAL A 95 -20.85 5.79 -0.44
C VAL A 95 -21.24 7.16 0.13
N GLY A 96 -20.30 7.94 0.65
CA GLY A 96 -20.55 9.32 1.07
C GLY A 96 -21.53 9.40 2.24
N LEU A 97 -21.16 8.87 3.42
CA LEU A 97 -21.91 9.12 4.66
C LEU A 97 -21.71 10.54 5.23
N PHE A 98 -21.38 11.53 4.39
CA PHE A 98 -21.20 12.93 4.77
C PHE A 98 -21.79 13.86 3.71
#